data_AF-A0AAD3NFY1-F1
#
_entry.id   AF-A0AAD3NFY1-F1
#
_cell.length_a   1.000
_cell.length_b   1.000
_cell.length_c   1.000
_cell.angle_alpha   90.00
_cell.angle_beta   90.00
_cell.angle_gamma   90.00
#
_symmetry.space_group_name_H-M   'P 1'
#
loop_
_entity.id
_entity.type
_entity.pdbx_description
1 polymer ?
#
loop_
_entity_poly.entity_id
_entity_poly.type
_entity_poly.pdbx_seq_one_letter_code
_entity_poly.pdbx_strand_id
1 'polypeptide(L)'
;MLKTGVVLLMLLLLLLGVLSASGELQQETETRRLPPPGKLDFGYVPAGVYETLAHYEPGPIGILFHMVHTFLYVVQPNAFPQ
;
A
#
# COMPACT_ATOMS: atom_id res chain seq x y z
N MET A 1 6.40 -31.62 -19.45
CA MET A 1 7.48 -30.61 -19.32
C MET A 1 6.93 -29.21 -19.07
N LEU A 2 6.01 -28.67 -19.88
CA LEU A 2 5.47 -27.30 -19.69
C LEU A 2 4.71 -27.09 -18.35
N LYS A 3 3.85 -28.05 -17.96
CA LYS A 3 3.07 -28.00 -16.70
C LYS A 3 3.95 -27.89 -15.46
N THR A 4 5.03 -28.67 -15.43
CA THR A 4 6.01 -28.65 -14.32
C THR A 4 6.78 -27.34 -14.27
N GLY A 5 7.10 -26.76 -15.43
CA GLY A 5 7.76 -25.44 -15.51
C GLY A 5 6.89 -24.30 -14.98
N VAL A 6 5.58 -24.32 -15.29
CA VAL A 6 4.63 -23.32 -14.78
C VAL A 6 4.48 -23.42 -13.26
N VAL A 7 4.41 -24.64 -12.71
CA VAL A 7 4.34 -24.84 -11.25
C VAL A 7 5.61 -24.35 -10.55
N LEU A 8 6.79 -24.60 -11.14
CA LEU A 8 8.07 -24.12 -10.60
C LEU A 8 8.15 -22.57 -10.64
N LEU A 9 7.66 -21.96 -11.72
CA LEU A 9 7.59 -20.49 -11.84
C LEU A 9 6.69 -19.87 -10.78
N MET A 10 5.50 -20.45 -10.56
CA MET A 10 4.57 -19.98 -9.53
C MET A 10 5.17 -20.10 -8.12
N LEU A 11 5.88 -21.20 -7.83
CA LEU A 11 6.56 -21.40 -6.56
C LEU A 11 7.70 -20.40 -6.34
N LEU A 12 8.46 -20.09 -7.40
CA LEU A 12 9.54 -19.10 -7.35
C LEU A 12 9.00 -17.69 -7.07
N LEU A 13 7.91 -17.30 -7.74
CA LEU A 13 7.26 -16.00 -7.53
C LEU A 13 6.70 -15.88 -6.11
N LEU A 14 6.09 -16.94 -5.59
CA LEU A 14 5.62 -17.00 -4.21
C LEU A 14 6.77 -16.84 -3.21
N LEU A 15 7.88 -17.54 -3.43
CA LEU A 15 9.05 -17.48 -2.57
C LEU A 15 9.67 -16.06 -2.55
N LEU A 16 9.74 -15.41 -3.72
CA LEU A 16 10.26 -14.05 -3.85
C LEU A 16 9.37 -13.01 -3.14
N GLY A 17 8.04 -13.19 -3.19
CA GLY A 17 7.08 -12.36 -2.46
C GLY A 17 7.22 -12.50 -0.93
N VAL A 18 7.39 -13.74 -0.43
CA VAL A 18 7.60 -14.01 1.00
C VAL A 18 8.95 -13.44 1.48
N LEU A 19 10.01 -13.55 0.67
CA LEU A 19 11.33 -13.02 1.02
C LEU A 19 11.35 -11.49 1.08
N SER A 20 10.62 -10.81 0.18
CA SER A 20 10.49 -9.34 0.22
C SER A 20 9.76 -8.84 1.46
N ALA A 21 8.78 -9.60 1.97
CA ALA A 21 8.07 -9.26 3.19
C ALA A 21 8.94 -9.43 4.47
N SER A 22 9.99 -10.25 4.40
CA SER A 22 10.85 -10.56 5.56
C SER A 22 11.98 -9.54 5.78
N GLY A 23 12.25 -8.64 4.83
CA GLY A 23 13.33 -7.64 4.93
C GLY A 23 13.01 -6.42 5.79
N GLU A 24 11.75 -6.23 6.17
CA GLU A 24 11.22 -5.04 6.89
C GLU A 24 11.06 -5.31 8.40
N LEU A 25 12.04 -5.94 9.06
CA LEU A 25 11.98 -6.19 10.51
C LEU A 25 13.17 -5.63 11.30
N GLN A 26 13.71 -4.49 10.87
CA GLN A 26 14.64 -3.74 11.71
C GLN A 26 14.48 -2.23 11.59
N GLN A 27 13.25 -1.73 11.79
CA GLN A 27 13.09 -0.34 12.19
C GLN A 27 13.17 -0.27 13.72
N GLU A 28 14.40 -0.11 14.21
CA GLU A 28 14.68 0.35 15.57
C GLU A 28 13.95 1.69 15.76
N THR A 29 12.75 1.61 16.34
CA THR A 29 11.91 2.77 16.57
C THR A 29 12.38 3.42 17.88
N GLU A 30 13.49 4.15 17.83
CA GLU A 30 13.65 5.28 18.73
C GLU A 30 12.52 6.25 18.37
N THR A 31 11.40 6.16 19.09
CA THR A 31 10.29 7.10 18.94
C THR A 31 10.76 8.44 19.47
N ARG A 32 11.50 9.21 18.66
CA ARG A 32 11.62 10.65 18.83
C ARG A 32 10.22 11.19 18.65
N ARG A 33 9.47 11.30 19.77
CA ARG A 33 8.11 11.85 19.82
C ARG A 33 8.17 13.30 19.34
N LEU A 34 8.08 13.48 18.04
CA LEU A 34 7.66 14.76 17.49
C LEU A 34 6.25 15.02 18.04
N PRO A 35 5.95 16.25 18.48
CA PRO A 35 4.58 16.59 18.86
C PRO A 35 3.64 16.20 17.72
N PRO A 36 2.41 15.72 18.04
CA PRO A 36 1.45 15.38 17.00
C PRO A 36 1.35 16.55 16.02
N PRO A 37 1.44 16.30 14.70
CA PRO A 37 1.29 17.37 13.73
C PRO A 37 0.01 18.13 14.07
N GLY A 38 0.14 19.45 14.24
CA GLY A 38 -0.99 20.30 14.62
C GLY A 38 -2.18 20.03 13.71
N LYS A 39 -3.40 20.05 14.27
CA LYS A 39 -4.62 19.73 13.52
C LYS A 39 -4.64 20.54 12.23
N LEU A 40 -4.61 19.85 11.09
CA LEU A 40 -4.68 20.50 9.78
C LEU A 40 -6.05 21.20 9.68
N ASP A 41 -6.04 22.52 9.56
CA ASP A 41 -7.25 23.31 9.37
C ASP A 41 -7.61 23.30 7.89
N PHE A 42 -8.59 22.47 7.53
CA PHE A 42 -9.12 22.39 6.17
C PHE A 42 -10.09 23.54 5.85
N GLY A 43 -10.42 24.40 6.83
CA GLY A 43 -11.46 25.39 6.69
C GLY A 43 -12.83 24.76 6.41
N TYR A 44 -13.69 25.49 5.73
CA TYR A 44 -14.99 24.99 5.30
C TYR A 44 -14.83 24.04 4.11
N VAL A 45 -15.09 22.75 4.33
CA VAL A 45 -15.16 21.73 3.27
C VAL A 45 -16.62 21.37 3.04
N PRO A 46 -17.20 21.67 1.85
CA PRO A 46 -18.54 21.22 1.52
C PRO A 46 -18.61 19.69 1.56
N ALA A 47 -19.60 19.15 2.27
CA ALA A 47 -19.97 17.74 2.16
C ALA A 47 -20.68 17.54 0.81
N GLY A 48 -19.91 17.59 -0.28
CA GLY A 48 -20.41 17.32 -1.62
C GLY A 48 -20.84 15.86 -1.70
N VAL A 49 -22.13 15.62 -1.79
CA VAL A 49 -22.64 14.31 -2.23
C VAL A 49 -22.44 14.28 -3.74
N TYR A 50 -21.34 13.67 -4.19
CA TYR A 50 -21.11 13.41 -5.59
C TYR A 50 -21.90 12.15 -5.96
N GLU A 51 -22.70 12.21 -7.02
CA GLU A 51 -23.25 11.01 -7.66
C GLU A 51 -22.10 10.20 -8.24
N THR A 52 -21.73 9.11 -7.57
CA THR A 52 -20.74 8.16 -8.07
C THR A 52 -21.46 6.96 -8.66
N LEU A 53 -20.90 6.40 -9.73
CA LEU A 53 -21.33 5.09 -10.18
C LEU A 53 -21.01 4.11 -9.04
N ALA A 54 -22.01 3.37 -8.57
CA ALA A 54 -21.85 2.41 -7.48
C ALA A 54 -20.87 1.26 -7.79
N HIS A 55 -20.44 1.14 -9.06
CA HIS A 55 -19.57 0.08 -9.53
C HIS A 55 -18.29 0.64 -10.13
N TYR A 56 -17.18 0.42 -9.41
CA TYR A 56 -15.83 0.71 -9.85
C TYR A 56 -15.14 -0.61 -10.21
N GLU A 57 -14.70 -0.73 -11.46
CA GLU A 57 -13.89 -1.85 -11.95
C GLU A 57 -12.48 -1.34 -12.31
N PRO A 58 -11.49 -1.54 -11.44
CA PRO A 58 -10.15 -0.99 -11.62
C PRO A 58 -9.37 -1.58 -12.81
N GLY A 59 -9.78 -2.72 -13.37
CA GLY A 59 -9.04 -3.37 -14.45
C GLY A 59 -7.52 -3.50 -14.18
N PRO A 60 -6.66 -3.42 -15.21
CA PRO A 60 -5.21 -3.46 -15.03
C PRO A 60 -4.62 -2.30 -14.22
N ILE A 61 -5.29 -1.13 -14.19
CA ILE A 61 -4.82 0.03 -13.41
C ILE A 61 -4.86 -0.25 -11.90
N GLY A 62 -5.69 -1.19 -11.46
CA GLY A 62 -5.71 -1.68 -10.07
C GLY A 62 -4.34 -2.15 -9.60
N ILE A 63 -3.53 -2.81 -10.45
CA ILE A 63 -2.20 -3.29 -10.07
C ILE A 63 -1.27 -2.11 -9.76
N LEU A 64 -1.29 -1.08 -10.63
CA LEU A 64 -0.48 0.11 -10.43
C LEU A 64 -0.89 0.84 -9.13
N PHE A 65 -2.18 0.94 -8.87
CA PHE A 65 -2.69 1.52 -7.64
C PHE A 65 -2.13 0.80 -6.40
N HIS A 66 -2.19 -0.54 -6.37
CA HIS A 66 -1.66 -1.30 -5.23
C HIS A 66 -0.14 -1.16 -5.08
N MET A 67 0.60 -1.12 -6.19
CA MET A 67 2.05 -0.89 -6.17
C MET A 67 2.39 0.47 -5.56
N VAL A 68 1.73 1.54 -6.02
CA VAL A 68 1.95 2.89 -5.51
C VAL A 68 1.50 3.02 -4.06
N HIS A 69 0.33 2.47 -3.71
CA HIS A 69 -0.19 2.49 -2.34
C HIS A 69 0.77 1.78 -1.37
N THR A 70 1.26 0.59 -1.75
CA THR A 70 2.23 -0.16 -0.95
C THR A 70 3.54 0.60 -0.82
N PHE A 71 4.05 1.16 -1.92
CA PHE A 71 5.27 1.96 -1.90
C PHE A 71 5.12 3.13 -0.92
N LEU A 72 4.05 3.92 -1.04
CA LEU A 72 3.78 5.06 -0.17
C LEU A 72 3.67 4.62 1.29
N TYR A 73 3.00 3.49 1.56
CA TYR A 73 2.87 2.95 2.91
C TYR A 73 4.23 2.63 3.55
N VAL A 74 5.18 2.12 2.76
CA VAL A 74 6.53 1.75 3.24
C VAL A 74 7.45 2.98 3.39
N VAL A 75 7.43 3.91 2.44
CA VAL A 75 8.41 5.02 2.43
C VAL A 75 7.99 6.23 3.25
N GLN A 76 6.72 6.33 3.65
CA GLN A 76 6.25 7.51 4.38
C GLN A 76 6.68 7.46 5.86
N PRO A 77 7.06 8.60 6.45
CA PRO A 77 7.48 8.67 7.86
C PRO A 77 6.31 8.63 8.85
N ASN A 78 5.08 8.86 8.39
CA ASN A 78 3.88 8.95 9.23
C ASN A 78 2.92 7.80 8.87
N ALA A 79 2.07 7.37 9.81
CA ALA A 79 1.06 6.35 9.51
C ALA A 79 0.02 6.83 8.47
N PHE A 80 -0.47 5.91 7.63
CA PHE A 80 -1.53 6.20 6.66
C PHE A 80 -2.86 6.49 7.40
N PRO A 81 -3.68 7.46 6.94
CA PRO A 81 -5.01 7.69 7.49
C PRO A 81 -5.92 6.46 7.35
N GLN A 82 -6.81 6.24 8.34
CA GLN A 82 -7.85 5.20 8.35
C GLN A 82 -9.16 5.71 7.76
#